data_AF-D2ZQV6-F1
#
_entry.id   AF-D2ZQV6-F1
#
_cell.length_a   1.000
_cell.length_b   1.000
_cell.length_c   1.000
_cell.angle_alpha   90.00
_cell.angle_beta   90.00
_cell.angle_gamma   90.00
#
_symmetry.space_group_name_H-M   'P 1'
#
loop_
_entity.id
_entity.type
_entity.pdbx_description
1 polymer ?
#
loop_
_entity_poly.entity_id
_entity_poly.type
_entity_poly.pdbx_seq_one_letter_code
_entity_poly.pdbx_strand_id
1 'polypeptide(L)'
;MVEVNLYNYNGFDFNSNKIEFNGTKFNLPENFNVANESENTISLYDKSDNITINMTHLNDNISIKTYFQKALKDNFTVSNETQKIDNITLYVTYRETNYTNSTQLFFEKDNTNYRMWILNYDNKNEYSSKIAAEIITSLRPANQGYIG
;
A
#
# COMPACT_ATOMS: atom_id res chain seq x y z
N MET A 1 28.87 20.37 8.44
CA MET A 1 27.72 20.76 7.60
C MET A 1 26.50 20.21 8.31
N VAL A 2 25.59 21.06 8.78
CA VAL A 2 24.46 20.65 9.61
C VAL A 2 23.32 20.27 8.67
N GLU A 3 23.02 18.99 8.53
CA GLU A 3 21.79 18.55 7.87
C GLU A 3 20.64 18.84 8.82
N VAL A 4 19.85 19.83 8.43
CA VAL A 4 18.63 20.21 9.10
C VAL A 4 17.59 19.14 8.81
N ASN A 5 17.43 18.17 9.71
CA ASN A 5 16.28 17.29 9.75
C ASN A 5 15.03 18.15 10.01
N LEU A 6 14.36 18.52 8.93
CA LEU A 6 12.99 19.02 8.98
C LEU A 6 12.10 17.87 9.44
N TYR A 7 11.97 17.72 10.75
CA TYR A 7 10.85 16.99 11.35
C TYR A 7 9.58 17.67 10.87
N ASN A 8 8.94 17.10 9.85
CA ASN A 8 7.60 17.50 9.49
C ASN A 8 6.68 16.98 10.60
N TYR A 9 5.80 17.86 11.08
CA TYR A 9 4.87 17.70 12.20
C TYR A 9 3.88 16.51 12.07
N ASN A 10 4.02 15.72 10.99
CA ASN A 10 3.20 14.58 10.59
C ASN A 10 3.93 13.23 10.63
N GLY A 11 5.19 13.16 11.11
CA GLY A 11 5.85 11.87 11.38
C GLY A 11 6.53 11.16 10.20
N PHE A 12 7.00 11.89 9.18
CA PHE A 12 7.76 11.31 8.06
C PHE A 12 9.27 11.50 8.24
N ASP A 13 10.05 10.41 8.16
CA ASP A 13 11.51 10.43 8.05
C ASP A 13 11.93 10.01 6.64
N PHE A 14 12.15 11.00 5.77
CA PHE A 14 12.49 10.83 4.35
C PHE A 14 13.90 10.25 4.11
N ASN A 15 14.71 10.06 5.16
CA ASN A 15 16.02 9.39 5.05
C ASN A 15 15.90 7.87 5.16
N SER A 16 14.71 7.34 5.42
CA SER A 16 14.43 5.92 5.45
C SER A 16 13.28 5.61 4.49
N ASN A 17 13.37 4.53 3.71
CA ASN A 17 12.32 4.05 2.80
C ASN A 17 11.06 3.57 3.56
N LYS A 18 10.52 4.37 4.49
CA LYS A 18 9.50 4.00 5.48
C LYS A 18 8.37 5.03 5.46
N ILE A 19 7.13 4.54 5.41
CA ILE A 19 5.93 5.37 5.54
C ILE A 19 5.18 4.99 6.79
N GLU A 20 4.68 6.02 7.49
CA GLU A 20 3.65 5.89 8.51
C GLU A 20 2.39 6.63 8.03
N PHE A 21 1.26 5.93 7.94
CA PHE A 21 -0.03 6.50 7.56
C PHE A 21 -1.12 5.95 8.47
N ASN A 22 -1.83 6.83 9.19
CA ASN A 22 -2.86 6.50 10.18
C ASN A 22 -2.47 5.33 11.09
N GLY A 23 -1.25 5.37 11.67
CA GLY A 23 -0.74 4.34 12.57
C GLY A 23 -0.31 3.03 11.90
N THR A 24 -0.31 2.94 10.57
CA THR A 24 0.22 1.81 9.80
C THR A 24 1.58 2.14 9.20
N LYS A 25 2.55 1.24 9.36
CA LYS A 25 3.92 1.39 8.88
C LYS A 25 4.24 0.35 7.81
N PHE A 26 4.93 0.77 6.76
CA PHE A 26 5.43 -0.12 5.71
C PHE A 26 6.67 0.46 5.03
N ASN A 27 7.47 -0.39 4.42
CA ASN A 27 8.59 0.08 3.60
C ASN A 27 8.10 0.41 2.20
N LEU A 28 8.69 1.45 1.61
CA LEU A 28 8.54 1.73 0.20
C LEU A 28 9.66 1.13 -0.62
N PRO A 29 9.37 0.68 -1.86
CA PRO A 29 10.39 0.51 -2.87
C PRO A 29 11.10 1.86 -3.14
N GLU A 30 12.32 1.80 -3.64
CA GLU A 30 13.08 3.00 -4.02
C GLU A 30 12.32 3.83 -5.07
N ASN A 31 12.63 5.13 -5.16
CA ASN A 31 12.14 6.08 -6.18
C ASN A 31 10.69 6.57 -6.08
N PHE A 32 9.92 6.13 -5.08
CA PHE A 32 8.58 6.68 -4.84
C PHE A 32 8.64 8.06 -4.18
N ASN A 33 7.90 9.01 -4.75
CA ASN A 33 7.66 10.33 -4.19
C ASN A 33 6.22 10.46 -3.70
N VAL A 34 5.99 11.24 -2.64
CA VAL A 34 4.62 11.61 -2.24
C VAL A 34 4.03 12.53 -3.29
N ALA A 35 2.95 12.10 -3.92
CA ALA A 35 2.20 12.88 -4.91
C ALA A 35 1.07 13.68 -4.27
N ASN A 36 0.41 13.12 -3.26
CA ASN A 36 -0.67 13.78 -2.52
C ASN A 36 -0.86 13.16 -1.13
N GLU A 37 -1.32 13.95 -0.18
CA GLU A 37 -1.68 13.51 1.16
C GLU A 37 -2.96 14.23 1.62
N SER A 38 -3.86 13.47 2.23
CA SER A 38 -5.11 13.92 2.82
C SER A 38 -5.39 13.08 4.06
N GLU A 39 -6.38 13.51 4.85
CA GLU A 39 -6.80 12.83 6.08
C GLU A 39 -6.95 11.30 5.93
N ASN A 40 -7.52 10.85 4.80
CA ASN A 40 -7.86 9.44 4.59
C ASN A 40 -7.09 8.79 3.45
N THR A 41 -6.16 9.48 2.79
CA THR A 41 -5.42 8.91 1.66
C THR A 41 -4.03 9.52 1.52
N ILE A 42 -3.05 8.65 1.29
CA ILE A 42 -1.73 9.00 0.77
C ILE A 42 -1.55 8.39 -0.62
N SER A 43 -1.05 9.21 -1.54
CA SER A 43 -0.75 8.84 -2.92
C SER A 43 0.74 9.00 -3.17
N LEU A 44 1.35 7.97 -3.74
CA LEU A 44 2.76 7.91 -4.05
C LEU A 44 2.93 7.62 -5.54
N TYR A 45 4.00 8.14 -6.12
CA TYR A 45 4.29 7.99 -7.53
C TYR A 45 5.77 7.75 -7.79
N ASP A 46 6.06 6.70 -8.55
CA ASP A 46 7.34 6.51 -9.21
C ASP A 46 7.20 6.97 -10.67
N LYS A 47 7.93 8.03 -11.01
CA LYS A 47 7.93 8.62 -12.35
C LYS A 47 8.69 7.78 -13.38
N SER A 48 9.72 7.05 -12.94
CA SER A 48 10.58 6.28 -13.83
C SER A 48 9.83 5.11 -14.44
N ASP A 49 9.08 4.40 -13.59
CA ASP A 49 8.31 3.23 -13.98
C ASP A 49 6.82 3.52 -14.21
N ASN A 50 6.40 4.78 -14.02
CA ASN A 50 5.02 5.23 -14.15
C ASN A 50 4.05 4.36 -13.33
N ILE A 51 4.31 4.25 -12.03
CA ILE A 51 3.52 3.48 -11.08
C ILE A 51 3.01 4.37 -9.96
N THR A 52 1.78 4.12 -9.52
CA THR A 52 1.20 4.78 -8.34
C THR A 52 0.89 3.77 -7.24
N ILE A 53 1.03 4.21 -5.99
CA ILE A 53 0.52 3.51 -4.82
C ILE A 53 -0.45 4.45 -4.12
N ASN A 54 -1.70 4.02 -3.94
CA ASN A 54 -2.70 4.75 -3.19
C ASN A 54 -3.09 3.95 -1.95
N MET A 55 -2.78 4.45 -0.77
CA MET A 55 -3.26 3.87 0.48
C MET A 55 -4.41 4.72 1.01
N THR A 56 -5.54 4.06 1.28
CA THR A 56 -6.79 4.68 1.70
C THR A 56 -7.28 4.05 3.00
N HIS A 57 -7.62 4.88 3.99
CA HIS A 57 -8.45 4.48 5.13
C HIS A 57 -9.90 4.35 4.66
N LEU A 58 -10.46 3.15 4.84
CA LEU A 58 -11.83 2.80 4.47
C LEU A 58 -12.78 2.96 5.67
N ASN A 59 -14.09 2.90 5.42
CA ASN A 59 -15.07 2.99 6.51
C ASN A 59 -14.95 1.78 7.44
N ASP A 60 -14.65 2.02 8.71
CA ASP A 60 -14.43 0.99 9.74
C ASP A 60 -15.72 0.23 10.11
N ASN A 61 -16.89 0.78 9.79
CA ASN A 61 -18.18 0.12 10.02
C ASN A 61 -18.49 -0.99 8.98
N ILE A 62 -17.66 -1.16 7.97
CA ILE A 62 -17.81 -2.18 6.92
C ILE A 62 -16.65 -3.15 7.05
N SER A 63 -16.92 -4.45 7.19
CA SER A 63 -15.82 -5.42 7.33
C SER A 63 -14.86 -5.37 6.13
N ILE A 64 -13.55 -5.51 6.38
CA ILE A 64 -12.54 -5.53 5.31
C ILE A 64 -12.83 -6.60 4.25
N LYS A 65 -13.41 -7.73 4.67
CA LYS A 65 -13.84 -8.83 3.79
C LYS A 65 -14.92 -8.39 2.80
N THR A 66 -15.80 -7.46 3.18
CA THR A 66 -16.82 -6.91 2.27
C THR A 66 -16.16 -6.10 1.15
N TYR A 67 -15.12 -5.31 1.46
CA TYR A 67 -14.36 -4.58 0.43
C TYR A 67 -13.65 -5.54 -0.53
N PHE A 68 -13.02 -6.58 0.01
CA PHE A 68 -12.41 -7.64 -0.81
C PHE A 68 -13.43 -8.33 -1.72
N GLN A 69 -14.58 -8.75 -1.19
CA GLN A 69 -15.65 -9.36 -1.99
C GLN A 69 -16.20 -8.44 -3.08
N LYS A 70 -16.24 -7.12 -2.82
CA LYS A 70 -16.61 -6.14 -3.84
C LYS A 70 -15.57 -6.10 -4.97
N ALA A 71 -14.28 -6.16 -4.65
CA ALA A 71 -13.21 -6.20 -5.64
C ALA A 71 -13.23 -7.51 -6.47
N LEU A 72 -13.58 -8.65 -5.87
CA LEU A 72 -13.72 -9.92 -6.59
C LEU A 72 -14.85 -9.94 -7.63
N LYS A 73 -15.87 -9.10 -7.46
CA LYS A 73 -16.98 -8.95 -8.41
C LYS A 73 -16.65 -7.99 -9.57
N ASP A 74 -15.48 -7.37 -9.54
CA ASP A 74 -15.00 -6.50 -10.61
C ASP A 74 -14.51 -7.37 -11.79
N ASN A 75 -14.99 -7.07 -13.00
CA ASN A 75 -14.68 -7.84 -14.21
C ASN A 75 -13.19 -7.81 -14.60
N PHE A 76 -12.40 -6.93 -13.99
CA PHE A 76 -10.97 -6.83 -14.24
C PHE A 76 -10.11 -7.69 -13.30
N THR A 77 -10.71 -8.35 -12.30
CA THR A 77 -9.98 -9.24 -11.39
C THR A 77 -9.65 -10.56 -12.08
N VAL A 78 -8.36 -10.86 -12.23
CA VAL A 78 -7.86 -12.08 -12.90
C VAL A 78 -7.42 -13.15 -11.92
N SER A 79 -7.01 -12.76 -10.70
CA SER A 79 -6.65 -13.69 -9.62
C SER A 79 -6.81 -13.02 -8.26
N ASN A 80 -6.83 -13.82 -7.21
CA ASN A 80 -6.87 -13.36 -5.82
C ASN A 80 -6.26 -14.39 -4.87
N GLU A 81 -5.88 -13.93 -3.70
CA GLU A 81 -5.40 -14.79 -2.63
C GLU A 81 -5.66 -14.18 -1.25
N THR A 82 -5.53 -15.00 -0.22
CA THR A 82 -5.57 -14.58 1.18
C THR A 82 -4.31 -15.06 1.86
N GLN A 83 -3.59 -14.14 2.47
CA GLN A 83 -2.37 -14.40 3.20
C GLN A 83 -2.57 -14.05 4.68
N LYS A 84 -1.83 -14.75 5.55
CA LYS A 84 -1.76 -14.40 6.97
C LYS A 84 -0.33 -13.98 7.28
N ILE A 85 -0.16 -12.74 7.73
CA ILE A 85 1.13 -12.14 8.06
C ILE A 85 1.04 -11.74 9.53
N ASP A 86 1.75 -12.48 10.39
CA ASP A 86 1.61 -12.37 11.85
C ASP A 86 0.13 -12.50 12.30
N ASN A 87 -0.42 -11.42 12.86
CA ASN A 87 -1.81 -11.30 13.30
C ASN A 87 -2.72 -10.60 12.27
N ILE A 88 -2.20 -10.20 11.12
CA ILE A 88 -2.93 -9.50 10.07
C ILE A 88 -3.40 -10.52 9.01
N THR A 89 -4.69 -10.50 8.71
CA THR A 89 -5.23 -11.21 7.53
C THR A 89 -5.22 -10.24 6.36
N LEU A 90 -4.48 -10.59 5.32
CA LEU A 90 -4.32 -9.78 4.11
C LEU A 90 -5.08 -10.44 2.97
N TYR A 91 -5.97 -9.69 2.32
CA TYR A 91 -6.62 -10.10 1.09
C TYR A 91 -6.01 -9.38 -0.09
N VAL A 92 -5.67 -10.11 -1.14
CA VAL A 92 -5.00 -9.57 -2.33
C VAL A 92 -5.84 -9.85 -3.56
N THR A 93 -6.05 -8.84 -4.41
CA THR A 93 -6.59 -9.02 -5.75
C THR A 93 -5.59 -8.55 -6.79
N TYR A 94 -5.50 -9.31 -7.88
CA TYR A 94 -4.72 -8.98 -9.06
C TYR A 94 -5.69 -8.63 -10.18
N ARG A 95 -5.49 -7.45 -10.78
CA ARG A 95 -6.38 -6.92 -11.81
C ARG A 95 -5.60 -6.57 -13.06
N GLU A 96 -6.20 -6.83 -14.21
CA GLU A 96 -5.61 -6.55 -15.51
C GLU A 96 -6.64 -5.92 -16.44
N THR A 97 -6.17 -4.95 -17.22
CA THR A 97 -6.90 -4.31 -18.33
C THR A 97 -5.97 -4.23 -19.54
N ASN A 98 -6.50 -3.78 -20.67
CA ASN A 98 -5.70 -3.56 -21.88
C ASN A 98 -4.59 -2.49 -21.74
N TYR A 99 -4.61 -1.70 -20.66
CA TYR A 99 -3.70 -0.56 -20.48
C TYR A 99 -2.96 -0.56 -19.15
N THR A 100 -3.51 -1.21 -18.13
CA THR A 100 -2.97 -1.19 -16.77
C THR A 100 -3.05 -2.57 -16.14
N ASN A 101 -2.13 -2.87 -15.26
CA ASN A 101 -2.29 -3.93 -14.27
C ASN A 101 -2.19 -3.32 -12.86
N SER A 102 -2.82 -3.97 -11.89
CA SER A 102 -2.79 -3.48 -10.53
C SER A 102 -2.97 -4.59 -9.51
N THR A 103 -2.39 -4.34 -8.34
CA THR A 103 -2.55 -5.19 -7.16
C THR A 103 -3.26 -4.37 -6.10
N GLN A 104 -4.32 -4.92 -5.51
CA GLN A 104 -5.00 -4.32 -4.37
C GLN A 104 -4.78 -5.18 -3.14
N LEU A 105 -4.39 -4.55 -2.05
CA LEU A 105 -4.18 -5.13 -0.74
C LEU A 105 -5.27 -4.61 0.18
N PHE A 106 -5.99 -5.50 0.85
CA PHE A 106 -7.03 -5.15 1.83
C PHE A 106 -6.69 -5.81 3.16
N PHE A 107 -6.59 -5.02 4.21
CA PHE A 107 -6.31 -5.51 5.55
C PHE A 107 -6.93 -4.59 6.59
N GLU A 108 -7.25 -5.19 7.74
CA GLU A 108 -7.68 -4.47 8.94
C GLU A 108 -6.53 -4.51 9.94
N LYS A 109 -6.31 -3.39 10.63
CA LYS A 109 -5.37 -3.28 11.74
C LYS A 109 -5.92 -2.34 12.78
N ASP A 110 -5.92 -2.75 14.05
CA ASP A 110 -6.37 -1.95 15.19
C ASP A 110 -7.81 -1.38 15.01
N ASN A 111 -8.70 -2.18 14.41
CA ASN A 111 -10.07 -1.82 14.00
C ASN A 111 -10.15 -0.76 12.88
N THR A 112 -9.05 -0.48 12.20
CA THR A 112 -8.98 0.43 11.07
C THR A 112 -8.82 -0.36 9.76
N ASN A 113 -9.67 -0.08 8.79
CA ASN A 113 -9.67 -0.74 7.49
C ASN A 113 -8.78 0.01 6.48
N TYR A 114 -7.90 -0.71 5.80
CA TYR A 114 -7.03 -0.13 4.78
C TYR A 114 -7.19 -0.83 3.45
N ARG A 115 -7.11 -0.03 2.39
CA ARG A 115 -6.81 -0.52 1.04
C ARG A 115 -5.55 0.14 0.54
N MET A 116 -4.59 -0.65 0.10
CA MET A 116 -3.51 -0.19 -0.77
C MET A 116 -3.79 -0.62 -2.20
N TRP A 117 -3.71 0.30 -3.14
CA TRP A 117 -3.87 0.03 -4.57
C TRP A 117 -2.61 0.45 -5.31
N ILE A 118 -1.87 -0.55 -5.79
CA ILE A 118 -0.65 -0.40 -6.57
C ILE A 118 -1.05 -0.51 -8.03
N LEU A 119 -1.03 0.60 -8.75
CA LEU A 119 -1.47 0.71 -10.14
C LEU A 119 -0.29 1.01 -11.04
N ASN A 120 -0.07 0.12 -12.01
CA ASN A 120 0.96 0.23 -13.02
C ASN A 120 0.32 0.53 -14.37
N TYR A 121 0.79 1.59 -15.00
CA TYR A 121 0.27 2.09 -16.26
C TYR A 121 0.94 1.46 -17.49
N ASP A 122 1.85 0.51 -17.29
CA ASP A 122 2.40 -0.37 -18.32
C ASP A 122 2.01 -1.83 -18.03
N ASN A 123 0.94 -2.30 -18.66
CA ASN A 123 0.41 -3.65 -18.43
C ASN A 123 1.30 -4.79 -18.92
N LYS A 124 2.41 -4.50 -19.63
CA LYS A 124 3.31 -5.52 -20.19
C LYS A 124 4.33 -6.03 -19.18
N ASN A 125 4.45 -5.40 -18.01
CA ASN A 125 5.41 -5.80 -16.99
C ASN A 125 4.69 -6.19 -15.68
N GLU A 126 5.25 -7.12 -14.92
CA GLU A 126 4.69 -7.59 -13.64
C GLU A 126 5.11 -6.72 -12.45
N TYR A 127 5.50 -5.46 -12.70
CA TYR A 127 6.19 -4.65 -11.71
C TYR A 127 5.28 -4.25 -10.53
N SER A 128 3.98 -4.10 -10.74
CA SER A 128 3.00 -3.91 -9.65
C SER A 128 2.98 -5.06 -8.65
N SER A 129 3.12 -6.31 -9.13
CA SER A 129 3.11 -7.50 -8.28
C SER A 129 4.41 -7.65 -7.50
N LYS A 130 5.55 -7.22 -8.07
CA LYS A 130 6.84 -7.17 -7.36
C LYS A 130 6.82 -6.14 -6.23
N ILE A 131 6.36 -4.93 -6.52
CA ILE A 131 6.17 -3.88 -5.51
C ILE A 131 5.21 -4.36 -4.41
N ALA A 132 4.12 -5.04 -4.78
CA ALA A 132 3.21 -5.62 -3.82
C ALA A 132 3.91 -6.63 -2.92
N ALA A 133 4.70 -7.56 -3.46
CA ALA A 133 5.46 -8.53 -2.68
C ALA A 133 6.44 -7.86 -1.69
N GLU A 134 7.17 -6.83 -2.13
CA GLU A 134 8.06 -6.07 -1.25
C GLU A 134 7.30 -5.40 -0.10
N ILE A 135 6.18 -4.74 -0.40
CA ILE A 135 5.34 -4.10 0.62
C ILE A 135 4.78 -5.14 1.58
N ILE A 136 4.22 -6.25 1.08
CA ILE A 136 3.67 -7.37 1.85
C ILE A 136 4.72 -7.92 2.82
N THR A 137 5.94 -8.19 2.34
CA THR A 137 7.02 -8.72 3.19
C THR A 137 7.46 -7.74 4.28
N SER A 138 7.31 -6.43 4.05
CA SER A 138 7.63 -5.38 5.02
C SER A 138 6.46 -4.96 5.92
N LEU A 139 5.23 -5.40 5.61
CA LEU A 139 4.05 -5.02 6.36
C LEU A 139 4.19 -5.55 7.80
N ARG A 140 4.22 -4.64 8.77
CA ARG A 140 4.37 -4.97 10.19
C ARG A 140 3.42 -4.14 11.05
N PRO A 141 3.01 -4.66 12.22
CA PRO A 141 2.36 -3.85 13.24
C PRO A 141 3.29 -2.71 13.67
N ALA A 142 2.76 -1.48 13.82
CA ALA A 142 3.58 -0.29 14.11
C ALA A 142 4.26 -0.32 15.49
N ASN A 143 3.81 -1.22 16.37
CA ASN A 143 4.33 -1.43 17.72
C ASN A 143 5.50 -2.42 17.77
N GLN A 144 5.83 -3.08 16.66
CA GLN A 144 7.04 -3.87 16.54
C GLN A 144 8.09 -3.00 15.86
N GLY A 145 9.04 -2.48 16.65
CA GLY A 145 10.19 -1.77 16.11
C GLY A 145 10.91 -2.60 15.05
N TYR A 146 11.52 -1.93 14.09
CA TYR A 146 12.34 -2.58 13.06
C TYR A 146 13.43 -3.42 13.72
N ILE A 147 13.47 -4.71 13.44
CA ILE A 147 14.67 -5.51 13.71
C ILE A 147 15.70 -5.00 12.71
N GLY A 148 16.72 -4.30 13.21
CA GLY A 148 17.85 -3.81 12.44
C GLY A 148 18.77 -4.94 11.97
#